data_AF-A0A2H3JS97-F1
#
_entry.id   AF-A0A2H3JS97-F1
#
_cell.length_a   1.000
_cell.length_b   1.000
_cell.length_c   1.000
_cell.angle_alpha   90.00
_cell.angle_beta   90.00
_cell.angle_gamma   90.00
#
_symmetry.space_group_name_H-M   'P 1'
#
loop_
_entity.id
_entity.type
_entity.pdbx_description
1 polymer ?
#
loop_
_entity_poly.entity_id
_entity_poly.type
_entity_poly.pdbx_seq_one_letter_code
_entity_poly.pdbx_strand_id
1 'polypeptide(L)' 'IHWIQSFISNCTIAFHIDASTSRTFPVSNVGIPQGSPLSPVLSTVYASPLL' A
#
# COMPACT_ATOMS: atom_id res chain seq x y z
N ILE A 1 8.60 7.00 12.60
CA ILE A 1 8.98 6.39 11.30
C ILE A 1 8.56 4.91 11.23
N HIS A 2 8.61 4.15 12.33
CA HIS A 2 8.17 2.73 12.36
C HIS A 2 6.75 2.47 11.83
N TRP A 3 5.80 3.39 12.05
CA TRP A 3 4.45 3.25 11.50
C TRP A 3 4.40 3.36 9.96
N ILE A 4 5.26 4.19 9.35
CA ILE A 4 5.37 4.31 7.88
C ILE A 4 5.93 3.01 7.32
N GLN A 5 6.98 2.48 7.96
CA GLN A 5 7.55 1.19 7.59
C GLN A 5 6.50 0.07 7.69
N SER A 6 5.77 -0.01 8.80
CA SER A 6 4.69 -0.99 8.95
C SER A 6 3.60 -0.81 7.88
N PHE A 7 3.24 0.43 7.56
CA PHE A 7 2.24 0.75 6.55
C PHE A 7 2.64 0.27 5.13
N ILE A 8 3.93 0.30 4.79
CA ILE A 8 4.42 -0.10 3.45
C ILE A 8 4.83 -1.58 3.43
N SER A 9 5.41 -2.11 4.51
CA SER A 9 6.02 -3.46 4.54
C SER A 9 5.07 -4.60 4.92
N ASN A 10 3.91 -4.32 5.54
CA ASN A 10 2.98 -5.34 6.01
C ASN A 10 1.64 -5.30 5.26
N CYS A 11 1.69 -5.06 3.95
CA CYS A 11 0.49 -4.98 3.12
C CYS A 11 -0.15 -6.36 2.90
N THR A 12 -1.46 -6.42 3.07
CA THR A 12 -2.28 -7.57 2.69
C THR A 12 -3.38 -7.11 1.74
N ILE A 13 -3.79 -7.98 0.82
CA ILE A 13 -4.86 -7.68 -0.14
C ILE A 13 -5.89 -8.82 -0.19
N ALA A 14 -7.10 -8.47 -0.57
CA ALA A 14 -8.14 -9.39 -0.98
C ALA A 14 -8.80 -8.83 -2.25
N PHE A 15 -9.17 -9.71 -3.17
CA PHE A 15 -9.91 -9.33 -4.37
C PHE A 15 -11.39 -9.52 -4.14
N HIS A 16 -12.20 -8.55 -4.60
CA HIS A 16 -13.65 -8.68 -4.65
C HIS A 16 -14.10 -8.56 -6.10
N ILE A 17 -14.61 -9.65 -6.67
CA ILE A 17 -15.03 -9.75 -8.08
C ILE A 17 -16.36 -10.48 -8.12
N ASP A 18 -17.38 -9.89 -8.75
CA ASP A 18 -18.70 -10.49 -8.97
C ASP A 18 -19.30 -11.16 -7.72
N ALA A 19 -19.32 -10.41 -6.62
CA ALA A 19 -19.76 -10.84 -5.28
C ALA A 19 -18.92 -11.93 -4.60
N SER A 20 -17.83 -12.40 -5.23
CA SER A 20 -16.86 -13.30 -4.60
C SER A 20 -15.70 -12.51 -3.99
N THR A 21 -15.38 -12.79 -2.73
CA THR A 21 -14.20 -12.22 -2.06
C THR A 21 -13.15 -13.31 -1.88
N SER A 22 -11.93 -13.05 -2.33
CA SER A 22 -10.80 -13.95 -2.08
C SER A 22 -10.42 -13.97 -0.60
N ARG A 23 -9.64 -14.97 -0.19
CA ARG A 23 -8.95 -14.88 1.10
C ARG A 23 -7.96 -13.71 1.07
N THR A 24 -7.73 -13.11 2.23
CA THR A 24 -6.67 -12.13 2.41
C THR A 24 -5.31 -12.84 2.33
N PHE A 25 -4.36 -12.26 1.59
CA PHE A 25 -3.01 -12.79 1.49
C PHE A 25 -1.96 -11.66 1.56
N PRO A 26 -0.76 -11.94 2.09
CA PRO A 26 0.33 -10.97 2.13
C PRO A 26 0.86 -10.72 0.73
N VAL A 27 1.26 -9.47 0.48
CA VAL A 27 1.94 -9.08 -0.76
C VAL A 27 3.27 -8.45 -0.42
N SER A 28 4.33 -8.93 -1.09
CA SER A 28 5.68 -8.38 -1.02
C SER A 28 6.00 -7.67 -2.33
N ASN A 29 6.92 -6.70 -2.27
CA ASN A 29 7.39 -5.95 -3.44
C ASN A 29 6.26 -5.24 -4.24
N VAL A 30 5.23 -4.80 -3.53
CA VAL A 30 4.19 -3.91 -4.08
C VAL A 30 4.49 -2.48 -3.66
N GLY A 31 3.95 -1.51 -4.41
CA GLY A 31 4.00 -0.10 -4.03
C GLY A 31 3.16 0.19 -2.77
N ILE A 32 2.74 1.44 -2.63
CA ILE A 32 1.91 1.87 -1.50
C ILE A 32 0.43 1.45 -1.65
N PRO A 33 -0.29 1.17 -0.55
CA PRO A 33 -1.71 0.80 -0.56
C PRO A 33 -2.59 1.83 -1.30
N GLN A 34 -3.40 1.40 -2.26
CA GLN A 34 -4.34 2.29 -2.95
C GLN A 34 -5.58 2.56 -2.08
N GLY A 35 -6.12 3.77 -2.17
CA GLY A 35 -7.29 4.20 -1.38
C GLY A 35 -6.97 4.66 0.05
N SER A 36 -5.72 4.54 0.51
CA SER A 36 -5.30 5.13 1.78
C SER A 36 -5.08 6.65 1.63
N PRO A 37 -5.52 7.47 2.62
CA PRO A 37 -5.24 8.91 2.62
C PRO A 37 -3.75 9.24 2.72
N LEU A 38 -2.92 8.31 3.19
CA LEU A 38 -1.47 8.51 3.33
C LEU A 38 -0.72 8.32 2.01
N SER A 39 -1.29 7.54 1.10
CA SER A 39 -0.59 7.13 -0.12
C SER A 39 -0.24 8.29 -1.06
N PRO A 40 -1.11 9.28 -1.31
CA PRO A 40 -0.74 10.44 -2.11
C PRO A 40 0.47 11.20 -1.53
N VAL A 41 0.53 11.38 -0.21
CA VAL A 41 1.65 12.09 0.45
C VAL A 41 2.95 11.30 0.30
N LEU A 42 2.92 10.00 0.55
CA LEU A 42 4.10 9.13 0.41
C LEU A 42 4.58 9.06 -1.05
N SER A 43 3.64 9.05 -2.01
CA SER A 43 3.96 9.13 -3.44
C SER A 43 4.65 10.44 -3.80
N THR A 44 4.17 11.57 -3.27
CA THR A 44 4.80 12.88 -3.50
C THR A 44 6.20 12.94 -2.91
N VAL A 45 6.43 12.39 -1.71
CA VAL A 45 7.77 12.31 -1.10
C VAL A 45 8.72 11.47 -1.95
N TYR A 46 8.24 10.31 -2.44
CA TYR A 46 9.03 9.44 -3.31
C TYR A 46 9.38 10.11 -4.65
N ALA A 47 8.44 10.85 -5.24
CA ALA A 47 8.61 11.54 -6.51
C ALA A 47 9.28 12.92 -6.40
N SER A 48 9.52 13.40 -5.17
CA SER A 48 10.21 14.67 -4.95
C SER A 48 11.62 14.58 -5.55
N PRO A 49 12.12 15.63 -6.22
CA PRO A 49 13.48 15.65 -6.70
C PRO A 49 14.44 15.39 -5.53
N LEU A 50 15.32 14.42 -5.73
CA LEU A 50 16.46 14.21 -4.84
C LEU A 50 17.43 15.35 -5.12
N LEU A 51 17.68 16.18 -4.10
CA LEU A 51 18.65 17.28 -4.15
C LEU A 51 20.04 16.77 -4.54
#